data_AF-A0AAP8U6P8-F1
#
_entry.id   AF-A0AAP8U6P8-F1
#
_cell.length_a   1.000
_cell.length_b   1.000
_cell.length_c   1.000
_cell.angle_alpha   90.00
_cell.angle_beta   90.00
_cell.angle_gamma   90.00
#
_symmetry.space_group_name_H-M   'P 1'
#
loop_
_entity.id
_entity.type
_entity.pdbx_description
1 polymer ?
#
loop_
_entity_poly.entity_id
_entity_poly.type
_entity_poly.pdbx_seq_one_letter_code
_entity_poly.pdbx_strand_id
1 'polypeptide(L)'
;MRQATDVLQQLLPTFSPHDRQRMQQMNMPFAGHLFFRNVVTQELLGDCEGPILYWMGKEIGETYHIHAAEDLILAFIQLGLGKLELISCTAKQIEYLLTHPHLTMQTTNRLERTLQFETGFLAGSIGNWLERETNATLTLLEKDKKKEPTAHIQVVISG
;
A
#
# COMPACT_ATOMS: atom_id res chain seq x y z
N MET A 1 -5.33 -20.24 10.80
CA MET A 1 -5.84 -18.89 10.46
C MET A 1 -4.84 -17.89 11.00
N ARG A 2 -4.02 -17.25 10.14
CA ARG A 2 -3.18 -16.13 10.57
C ARG A 2 -4.10 -15.06 11.14
N GLN A 3 -3.98 -14.78 12.43
CA GLN A 3 -4.91 -13.87 13.10
C GLN A 3 -4.66 -12.46 12.57
N ALA A 4 -5.74 -11.78 12.19
CA ALA A 4 -5.78 -10.36 11.84
C ALA A 4 -5.03 -9.44 12.84
N THR A 5 -4.78 -9.93 14.05
CA THR A 5 -4.06 -9.29 15.14
C THR A 5 -2.57 -9.04 14.85
N ASP A 6 -1.90 -9.83 14.01
CA ASP A 6 -0.44 -9.76 13.81
C ASP A 6 -0.04 -8.53 12.98
N VAL A 7 -0.73 -8.30 11.85
CA VAL A 7 -0.44 -7.20 10.91
C VAL A 7 -0.40 -5.83 11.60
N LEU A 8 -1.47 -5.48 12.32
CA LEU A 8 -1.56 -4.18 13.00
C LEU A 8 -0.55 -4.05 14.14
N GLN A 9 -0.10 -5.15 14.74
CA GLN A 9 0.94 -5.09 15.78
C GLN A 9 2.31 -4.75 15.22
N GLN A 10 2.61 -5.18 13.99
CA GLN A 10 3.90 -4.88 13.36
C GLN A 10 3.99 -3.42 12.89
N LEU A 11 2.87 -2.84 12.45
CA LEU A 11 2.86 -1.54 11.76
C LEU A 11 2.32 -0.38 12.59
N LEU A 12 1.65 -0.65 13.71
CA LEU A 12 1.12 0.39 14.58
C LEU A 12 1.79 0.35 15.96
N PRO A 13 1.77 1.48 16.71
CA PRO A 13 2.17 1.48 18.10
C PRO A 13 1.50 0.38 18.91
N THR A 14 2.14 -0.06 19.98
CA THR A 14 1.59 -1.10 20.85
C THR A 14 0.34 -0.60 21.56
N PHE A 15 -0.82 -0.98 21.04
CA PHE A 15 -2.12 -0.80 21.69
C PHE A 15 -2.45 -1.99 22.61
N SER A 16 -3.36 -1.82 23.57
CA SER A 16 -3.88 -2.97 24.33
C SER A 16 -4.68 -3.91 23.40
N PRO A 17 -4.83 -5.21 23.72
CA PRO A 17 -5.69 -6.11 22.95
C PRO A 17 -7.13 -5.59 22.79
N HIS A 18 -7.66 -4.96 23.85
CA HIS A 18 -8.98 -4.35 23.85
C HIS A 18 -9.06 -3.17 22.88
N ASP A 19 -8.06 -2.28 22.86
CA ASP A 19 -8.06 -1.11 21.99
C ASP A 19 -7.94 -1.50 20.51
N ARG A 20 -7.14 -2.53 20.19
CA ARG A 20 -7.06 -3.06 18.81
C ARG A 20 -8.40 -3.62 18.33
N GLN A 21 -9.09 -4.39 19.18
CA GLN A 21 -10.41 -4.90 18.83
C GLN A 21 -11.40 -3.76 18.62
N ARG A 22 -11.36 -2.74 19.49
CA ARG A 22 -12.18 -1.54 19.35
C ARG A 22 -11.88 -0.82 18.02
N MET A 23 -10.61 -0.67 17.64
CA MET A 23 -10.21 -0.04 16.37
C MET A 23 -10.82 -0.72 15.16
N GLN A 24 -10.82 -2.06 15.11
CA GLN A 24 -11.43 -2.81 14.01
C GLN A 24 -12.96 -2.67 13.93
N GLN A 25 -13.60 -2.25 15.01
CA GLN A 25 -15.05 -2.02 15.09
C GLN A 25 -15.44 -0.55 14.88
N MET A 26 -14.48 0.37 14.92
CA MET A 26 -14.75 1.79 14.70
C MET A 26 -15.09 2.04 13.23
N ASN A 27 -16.20 2.74 13.00
CA ASN A 27 -16.54 3.23 11.67
C ASN A 27 -16.17 4.72 11.61
N MET A 28 -15.16 5.07 10.80
CA MET A 28 -14.70 6.44 10.64
C MET A 28 -15.10 6.96 9.25
N PRO A 29 -15.52 8.24 9.10
CA PRO A 29 -15.80 8.79 7.79
C PRO A 29 -14.59 8.68 6.87
N PHE A 30 -14.79 8.08 5.70
CA PHE A 30 -13.72 7.92 4.70
C PHE A 30 -13.10 9.26 4.26
N ALA A 31 -13.87 10.35 4.36
CA ALA A 31 -13.38 11.72 4.13
C ALA A 31 -12.17 12.09 5.00
N GLY A 32 -12.08 11.59 6.25
CA GLY A 32 -10.94 11.84 7.13
C GLY A 32 -9.65 11.22 6.59
N HIS A 33 -9.73 9.98 6.11
CA HIS A 33 -8.60 9.31 5.45
C HIS A 33 -8.16 10.08 4.20
N LEU A 34 -9.10 10.49 3.35
CA LEU A 34 -8.80 11.28 2.16
C LEU A 34 -8.22 12.67 2.48
N PHE A 35 -8.65 13.30 3.56
CA PHE A 35 -8.11 14.58 3.99
C PHE A 35 -6.62 14.47 4.31
N PHE A 36 -6.22 13.50 5.14
CA PHE A 36 -4.80 13.30 5.44
C PHE A 36 -4.02 12.90 4.19
N ARG A 37 -4.55 11.97 3.40
CA ARG A 37 -3.84 11.41 2.24
C ARG A 37 -3.77 12.33 1.02
N ASN A 38 -4.67 13.29 0.88
CA ASN A 38 -4.68 14.19 -0.27
C ASN A 38 -4.28 15.62 0.07
N VAL A 39 -4.80 16.14 1.18
CA VAL A 39 -4.58 17.54 1.55
C VAL A 39 -3.33 17.65 2.40
N VAL A 40 -3.26 16.91 3.51
CA VAL A 40 -2.16 17.05 4.47
C VAL A 40 -0.82 16.63 3.86
N THR A 41 -0.74 15.49 3.16
CA THR A 41 0.52 15.07 2.52
C THR A 41 0.97 16.05 1.44
N GLN A 42 0.05 16.59 0.65
CA GLN A 42 0.39 17.57 -0.39
C GLN A 42 0.93 18.86 0.21
N GLU A 43 0.27 19.39 1.25
CA GLU A 43 0.71 20.61 1.95
C GLU A 43 2.08 20.42 2.64
N LEU A 44 2.35 19.24 3.19
CA LEU A 44 3.61 18.96 3.87
C LEU A 44 4.78 18.72 2.92
N LEU A 45 4.54 18.03 1.79
CA LEU A 45 5.60 17.48 0.95
C LEU A 45 5.78 18.23 -0.37
N GLY A 46 4.78 19.02 -0.79
CA GLY A 46 4.81 19.82 -2.00
C GLY A 46 5.17 19.01 -3.24
N ASP A 47 6.10 19.54 -4.04
CA ASP A 47 6.53 18.92 -5.30
C ASP A 47 7.30 17.61 -5.12
N CYS A 48 7.85 17.38 -3.93
CA CYS A 48 8.60 16.17 -3.58
C CYS A 48 7.73 15.04 -3.05
N GLU A 49 6.40 15.22 -3.00
CA GLU A 49 5.47 14.26 -2.41
C GLU A 49 5.63 12.84 -2.93
N GLY A 50 5.62 12.64 -4.26
CA GLY A 50 5.75 11.31 -4.85
C GLY A 50 7.03 10.58 -4.42
N PRO A 51 8.23 11.16 -4.67
CA PRO A 51 9.49 10.57 -4.23
C PRO A 51 9.59 10.30 -2.73
N ILE A 52 9.12 11.24 -1.89
CA ILE A 52 9.16 11.07 -0.42
C ILE A 52 8.21 9.95 0.02
N LEU A 53 7.00 9.88 -0.54
CA LEU A 53 6.05 8.82 -0.24
C LEU A 53 6.58 7.45 -0.67
N TYR A 54 7.25 7.34 -1.82
CA TYR A 54 7.92 6.09 -2.23
C TYR A 54 8.98 5.67 -1.21
N TRP A 55 9.87 6.58 -0.86
CA TRP A 55 10.95 6.30 0.10
C TRP A 55 10.39 5.90 1.47
N MET A 56 9.43 6.66 2.00
CA MET A 56 8.81 6.39 3.30
C MET A 56 8.01 5.07 3.27
N GLY A 57 7.33 4.78 2.17
CA GLY A 57 6.67 3.50 1.96
C GLY A 57 7.68 2.35 2.03
N LYS A 58 8.81 2.45 1.32
CA LYS A 58 9.87 1.43 1.31
C LYS A 58 10.46 1.21 2.70
N GLU A 59 10.82 2.28 3.40
CA GLU A 59 11.38 2.21 4.75
C GLU A 59 10.41 1.53 5.74
N ILE A 60 9.13 1.90 5.71
CA ILE A 60 8.12 1.24 6.57
C ILE A 60 7.92 -0.22 6.15
N GLY A 61 7.84 -0.48 4.85
CA GLY A 61 7.67 -1.83 4.30
C GLY A 61 8.79 -2.78 4.72
N GLU A 62 10.03 -2.31 4.81
CA GLU A 62 11.19 -3.09 5.27
C GLU A 62 11.08 -3.54 6.74
N THR A 63 10.26 -2.88 7.55
CA THR A 63 10.01 -3.30 8.94
C THR A 63 8.92 -4.37 9.06
N TYR A 64 8.15 -4.58 7.98
CA TYR A 64 7.00 -5.49 7.97
C TYR A 64 7.42 -6.89 7.50
N HIS A 65 7.33 -7.86 8.41
CA HIS A 65 7.76 -9.23 8.16
C HIS A 65 6.60 -10.04 7.58
N ILE A 66 6.75 -10.49 6.33
CA ILE A 66 5.81 -11.37 5.64
C ILE A 66 6.42 -12.75 5.43
N HIS A 67 5.58 -13.74 5.18
CA HIS A 67 6.02 -15.10 4.88
C HIS A 67 5.72 -15.51 3.43
N ALA A 68 4.78 -14.81 2.78
CA ALA A 68 4.41 -15.00 1.40
C ALA A 68 3.92 -13.68 0.79
N ALA A 69 4.00 -13.55 -0.53
CA ALA A 69 3.57 -12.37 -1.29
C ALA A 69 2.09 -12.01 -1.02
N GLU A 70 1.24 -12.99 -0.72
CA GLU A 70 -0.18 -12.83 -0.43
C GLU A 70 -0.47 -12.20 0.95
N ASP A 71 0.49 -12.23 1.88
CA ASP A 71 0.32 -11.63 3.21
C ASP A 71 0.08 -10.11 3.14
N LEU A 72 0.56 -9.48 2.09
CA LEU A 72 0.37 -8.05 1.81
C LEU A 72 -1.09 -7.71 1.50
N ILE A 73 -1.89 -8.67 1.01
CA ILE A 73 -3.31 -8.45 0.69
C ILE A 73 -4.08 -8.09 1.97
N LEU A 74 -3.85 -8.85 3.06
CA LEU A 74 -4.52 -8.58 4.34
C LEU A 74 -4.05 -7.27 4.94
N ALA A 75 -2.75 -6.95 4.82
CA ALA A 75 -2.18 -5.70 5.31
C ALA A 75 -2.84 -4.48 4.65
N PHE A 76 -2.94 -4.49 3.33
CA PHE A 76 -3.54 -3.39 2.57
C PHE A 76 -5.02 -3.18 2.92
N ILE A 77 -5.77 -4.26 3.12
CA ILE A 77 -7.18 -4.19 3.54
C ILE A 77 -7.29 -3.55 4.93
N GLN A 78 -6.49 -4.01 5.90
CA GLN A 78 -6.58 -3.55 7.28
C GLN A 78 -6.09 -2.12 7.49
N LEU A 79 -5.09 -1.69 6.72
CA LEU A 79 -4.58 -0.31 6.74
C LEU A 79 -5.42 0.65 5.90
N GLY A 80 -6.39 0.14 5.12
CA GLY A 80 -7.21 0.95 4.22
C GLY A 80 -6.43 1.48 3.01
N LEU A 81 -5.36 0.79 2.59
CA LEU A 81 -4.58 1.14 1.40
C LEU A 81 -5.23 0.62 0.11
N GLY A 82 -6.15 -0.33 0.23
CA GLY A 82 -6.97 -0.85 -0.87
C GLY A 82 -6.97 -2.37 -0.91
N LYS A 83 -7.44 -2.93 -2.02
CA LYS A 83 -7.44 -4.36 -2.26
C LYS A 83 -6.36 -4.69 -3.27
N LEU A 84 -5.42 -5.53 -2.86
CA LEU A 84 -4.44 -6.13 -3.76
C LEU A 84 -4.96 -7.45 -4.35
N GLU A 85 -4.61 -7.68 -5.60
CA GLU A 85 -4.71 -8.96 -6.30
C GLU A 85 -3.32 -9.33 -6.82
N LEU A 86 -2.80 -10.50 -6.42
CA LEU A 86 -1.52 -11.00 -6.92
C LEU A 86 -1.72 -11.59 -8.32
N ILE A 87 -1.05 -11.02 -9.32
CA ILE A 87 -1.18 -11.40 -10.72
C ILE A 87 -0.09 -12.38 -11.14
N SER A 88 1.14 -12.11 -10.72
CA SER A 88 2.29 -12.96 -11.02
C SER A 88 3.28 -12.92 -9.86
N CYS A 89 3.93 -14.05 -9.60
CA CYS A 89 5.00 -14.16 -8.62
C CYS A 89 6.08 -15.06 -9.22
N THR A 90 7.25 -14.48 -9.48
CA THR A 90 8.39 -15.16 -10.12
C THR A 90 9.68 -14.82 -9.39
N ALA A 91 10.77 -15.51 -9.71
CA ALA A 91 12.08 -15.25 -9.11
C ALA A 91 12.67 -13.86 -9.44
N LYS A 92 12.13 -13.16 -10.45
CA LYS A 92 12.63 -11.85 -10.92
C LYS A 92 11.65 -10.70 -10.66
N GLN A 93 10.36 -10.99 -10.57
CA GLN A 93 9.35 -9.97 -10.38
C GLN A 93 8.08 -10.51 -9.73
N ILE A 94 7.38 -9.61 -9.04
CA ILE A 94 6.05 -9.83 -8.47
C ILE A 94 5.15 -8.70 -8.94
N GLU A 95 3.92 -9.03 -9.36
CA GLU A 95 2.97 -8.07 -9.90
C GLU A 95 1.65 -8.09 -9.14
N TYR A 96 1.16 -6.91 -8.80
CA TYR A 96 -0.11 -6.70 -8.14
C TYR A 96 -1.02 -5.78 -8.94
N LEU A 97 -2.32 -6.03 -8.88
CA LEU A 97 -3.34 -5.03 -9.17
C LEU A 97 -3.90 -4.48 -7.85
N LEU A 98 -3.92 -3.17 -7.73
CA LEU A 98 -4.50 -2.44 -6.62
C LEU A 98 -5.81 -1.79 -7.07
N THR A 99 -6.90 -2.14 -6.40
CA THR A 99 -8.21 -1.50 -6.57
C THR A 99 -8.65 -0.85 -5.27
N HIS A 100 -9.29 0.32 -5.40
CA HIS A 100 -9.90 1.00 -4.27
C HIS A 100 -10.94 2.01 -4.78
N PRO A 101 -12.10 2.15 -4.10
CA PRO A 101 -13.08 3.20 -4.41
C PRO A 101 -12.51 4.61 -4.65
N HIS A 102 -11.49 5.04 -3.89
CA HIS A 102 -10.95 6.40 -4.02
C HIS A 102 -10.20 6.63 -5.33
N LEU A 103 -9.72 5.58 -6.01
CA LEU A 103 -9.07 5.71 -7.32
C LEU A 103 -10.02 6.34 -8.35
N THR A 104 -11.32 6.12 -8.22
CA THR A 104 -12.33 6.73 -9.10
C THR A 104 -12.52 8.22 -8.84
N MET A 105 -12.20 8.69 -7.64
CA MET A 105 -12.50 10.04 -7.13
C MET A 105 -11.35 11.03 -7.36
N GLN A 106 -10.18 10.57 -7.78
CA GLN A 106 -8.96 11.38 -7.91
C GLN A 106 -8.54 11.53 -9.37
N THR A 107 -7.76 12.57 -9.65
CA THR A 107 -7.11 12.75 -10.96
C THR A 107 -5.91 11.82 -11.10
N THR A 108 -5.55 11.48 -12.34
CA THR A 108 -4.37 10.66 -12.63
C THR A 108 -3.11 11.23 -11.98
N ASN A 109 -2.87 12.55 -12.10
CA ASN A 109 -1.72 13.22 -11.50
C ASN A 109 -1.67 13.08 -9.97
N ARG A 110 -2.83 13.17 -9.29
CA ARG A 110 -2.89 12.95 -7.83
C ARG A 110 -2.52 11.51 -7.51
N LEU A 111 -3.09 10.55 -8.23
CA LEU A 111 -2.86 9.12 -8.01
C LEU A 111 -1.40 8.73 -8.24
N GLU A 112 -0.75 9.27 -9.27
CA GLU A 112 0.67 9.05 -9.57
C GLU A 112 1.58 9.45 -8.39
N ARG A 113 1.16 10.43 -7.58
CA ARG A 113 1.87 10.85 -6.37
C ARG A 113 1.46 10.03 -5.15
N THR A 114 0.17 9.93 -4.85
CA THR A 114 -0.31 9.31 -3.59
C THR A 114 -0.07 7.83 -3.51
N LEU A 115 -0.08 7.12 -4.65
CA LEU A 115 0.14 5.67 -4.70
C LEU A 115 1.62 5.29 -4.63
N GLN A 116 2.51 6.27 -4.58
CA GLN A 116 3.93 5.99 -4.35
C GLN A 116 4.16 5.39 -2.97
N PHE A 117 3.35 5.74 -1.97
CA PHE A 117 3.44 5.11 -0.66
C PHE A 117 3.22 3.59 -0.74
N GLU A 118 2.11 3.15 -1.33
CA GLU A 118 1.82 1.73 -1.55
C GLU A 118 2.89 1.04 -2.40
N THR A 119 3.38 1.74 -3.44
CA THR A 119 4.41 1.24 -4.35
C THR A 119 5.73 0.98 -3.59
N GLY A 120 6.17 1.95 -2.78
CA GLY A 120 7.33 1.81 -1.92
C GLY A 120 7.15 0.72 -0.87
N PHE A 121 5.99 0.68 -0.20
CA PHE A 121 5.67 -0.31 0.82
C PHE A 121 5.78 -1.74 0.28
N LEU A 122 5.23 -2.00 -0.91
CA LEU A 122 5.39 -3.29 -1.58
C LEU A 122 6.86 -3.60 -1.88
N ALA A 123 7.64 -2.63 -2.36
CA ALA A 123 9.06 -2.82 -2.61
C ALA A 123 9.78 -3.25 -1.32
N GLY A 124 9.61 -2.48 -0.23
CA GLY A 124 10.27 -2.72 1.05
C GLY A 124 9.91 -4.07 1.68
N SER A 125 8.63 -4.41 1.74
CA SER A 125 8.20 -5.69 2.35
C SER A 125 8.65 -6.91 1.55
N ILE A 126 8.62 -6.84 0.21
CA ILE A 126 9.16 -7.93 -0.63
C ILE A 126 10.69 -8.00 -0.50
N GLY A 127 11.37 -6.85 -0.43
CA GLY A 127 12.82 -6.80 -0.25
C GLY A 127 13.27 -7.42 1.07
N ASN A 128 12.58 -7.10 2.17
CA ASN A 128 12.79 -7.73 3.47
C ASN A 128 12.54 -9.24 3.41
N TRP A 129 11.40 -9.67 2.87
CA TRP A 129 11.03 -11.10 2.80
C TRP A 129 12.03 -11.95 2.01
N LEU A 130 12.52 -11.42 0.89
CA LEU A 130 13.44 -12.14 0.02
C LEU A 130 14.91 -11.90 0.37
N GLU A 131 15.20 -11.01 1.32
CA GLU A 131 16.55 -10.54 1.66
C GLU A 131 17.32 -10.05 0.41
N ARG A 132 16.64 -9.32 -0.47
CA ARG A 132 17.18 -8.83 -1.75
C ARG A 132 16.79 -7.39 -2.01
N GLU A 133 17.62 -6.69 -2.75
CA GLU A 133 17.28 -5.36 -3.23
C GLU A 133 16.12 -5.40 -4.22
N THR A 134 15.11 -4.58 -3.97
CA THR A 134 13.90 -4.48 -4.79
C THR A 134 13.61 -3.03 -5.12
N ASN A 135 12.95 -2.84 -6.27
CA ASN A 135 12.34 -1.57 -6.65
C ASN A 135 10.94 -1.85 -7.20
N ALA A 136 10.03 -0.91 -7.03
CA ALA A 136 8.68 -1.04 -7.54
C ALA A 136 8.31 0.12 -8.47
N THR A 137 7.53 -0.19 -9.50
CA THR A 137 7.02 0.78 -10.46
C THR A 137 5.51 0.75 -10.50
N LEU A 138 4.91 1.94 -10.56
CA LEU A 138 3.47 2.15 -10.68
C LEU A 138 3.08 2.44 -12.13
N THR A 139 2.10 1.71 -12.64
CA THR A 139 1.42 2.00 -13.90
C THR A 139 -0.08 2.16 -13.65
N LEU A 140 -0.63 3.34 -13.93
CA LEU A 140 -2.07 3.55 -13.86
C LEU A 140 -2.72 3.03 -15.15
N LEU A 141 -3.57 2.01 -15.02
CA LEU A 141 -4.30 1.47 -16.16
C LEU A 141 -5.48 2.39 -16.49
N GLU A 142 -5.62 2.75 -17.77
CA GLU A 142 -6.66 3.67 -18.21
C GLU A 142 -8.07 3.16 -17.88
N LYS A 143 -8.98 4.12 -17.65
CA LYS A 143 -10.41 3.89 -17.53
C LYS A 143 -10.96 3.40 -18.87
N ASP A 144 -10.96 2.10 -19.11
CA ASP A 144 -11.95 1.53 -20.02
C ASP A 144 -13.33 1.86 -19.43
N LYS A 145 -14.29 2.35 -20.23
CA LYS A 145 -15.57 2.91 -19.74
C LYS A 145 -16.42 1.91 -18.94
N LYS A 146 -16.00 0.65 -18.86
CA LYS A 146 -16.64 -0.45 -18.13
C LYS A 146 -15.81 -1.03 -16.99
N LYS A 147 -14.56 -0.60 -16.76
CA LYS A 147 -13.67 -1.18 -15.74
C LYS A 147 -13.35 -0.18 -14.64
N GLU A 148 -13.27 -0.69 -13.41
CA GLU A 148 -12.80 0.08 -12.27
C GLU A 148 -11.35 0.54 -12.49
N PRO A 149 -11.02 1.80 -12.19
CA PRO A 149 -9.64 2.27 -12.28
C PRO A 149 -8.77 1.41 -11.38
N THR A 150 -7.70 0.89 -11.98
CA THR A 150 -6.82 -0.09 -11.35
C THR A 150 -5.39 0.38 -11.48
N ALA A 151 -4.65 0.34 -10.39
CA ALA A 151 -3.22 0.60 -10.39
C ALA A 151 -2.48 -0.73 -10.50
N HIS A 152 -1.62 -0.88 -11.51
CA HIS A 152 -0.70 -2.01 -11.61
C HIS A 152 0.62 -1.63 -10.96
N ILE A 153 1.07 -2.45 -10.02
CA ILE A 153 2.33 -2.27 -9.32
C ILE A 153 3.20 -3.48 -9.59
N GLN A 154 4.37 -3.24 -10.15
CA GLN A 154 5.37 -4.27 -10.44
C GLN A 154 6.57 -4.08 -9.54
N VAL A 155 6.89 -5.10 -8.73
CA VAL A 155 8.10 -5.17 -7.92
C VAL A 155 9.14 -5.99 -8.66
N VAL A 156 10.27 -5.37 -8.98
CA VAL A 156 11.42 -6.02 -9.62
C VAL A 156 12.44 -6.40 -8.56
N ILE A 157 12.91 -7.64 -8.63
CA ILE A 157 13.86 -8.23 -7.68
C ILE A 157 15.24 -8.22 -8.33
N SER A 158 16.21 -7.57 -7.68
CA SER A 158 17.57 -7.47 -8.19
C SER A 158 18.26 -8.84 -8.17
N GLY A 159 18.97 -9.14 -9.26
CA GLY A 159 19.71 -10.39 -9.50
C GLY A 159 20.68 -10.75 -8.40
#